data_AF-A0A356UCE8-F1
#
_entry.id   AF-A0A356UCE8-F1
#
_cell.length_a   1.000
_cell.length_b   1.000
_cell.length_c   1.000
_cell.angle_alpha   90.00
_cell.angle_beta   90.00
_cell.angle_gamma   90.00
#
_symmetry.space_group_name_H-M   'P 1'
#
loop_
_entity.id
_entity.type
_entity.pdbx_description
1 polymer ?
#
loop_
_entity_poly.entity_id
_entity_poly.type
_entity_poly.pdbx_seq_one_letter_code
_entity_poly.pdbx_strand_id
1 'polypeptide(L)'
;MRFITYENPRNGKHIRVKRGFNWLVFFFGPLWFLFNGMILACLAWLSIALAAGLFTGGYGGVLVWIIASFFANGQRERKLIKQGWQPN
;
A
#
# COMPACT_ATOMS: atom_id res chain seq x y z
N MET A 1 -2.03 16.22 6.31
CA MET A 1 -1.42 14.92 5.92
C MET A 1 -0.09 14.81 6.65
N ARG A 2 0.20 13.70 7.35
CA ARG A 2 1.43 13.53 8.12
C ARG A 2 2.40 12.61 7.37
N PHE A 3 3.65 13.04 7.23
CA PHE A 3 4.73 12.21 6.72
C PHE A 3 5.60 11.77 7.90
N ILE A 4 6.10 10.54 7.84
CA ILE A 4 7.10 10.02 8.77
C ILE A 4 8.32 9.66 7.94
N THR A 5 9.49 10.08 8.42
CA THR A 5 10.76 9.74 7.81
C THR A 5 11.28 8.47 8.45
N TYR A 6 11.67 7.51 7.62
CA TYR A 6 12.34 6.29 8.05
C TYR A 6 13.78 6.34 7.60
N GLU A 7 14.69 5.98 8.48
CA GLU A 7 16.11 5.85 8.21
C GLU A 7 16.53 4.38 8.19
N ASN A 8 17.40 4.03 7.26
CA ASN A 8 18.02 2.72 7.23
C ASN A 8 19.36 2.80 7.98
N PRO A 9 19.49 2.16 9.16
CA PRO A 9 20.71 2.23 9.96
C PRO A 9 21.94 1.60 9.29
N ARG A 10 21.77 0.82 8.21
CA ARG A 10 22.88 0.18 7.49
C ARG A 10 23.56 1.09 6.47
N ASN A 11 22.87 2.10 5.96
CA ASN A 11 23.39 2.95 4.88
C ASN A 11 22.97 4.42 4.95
N GLY A 12 22.31 4.86 6.02
CA GLY A 12 21.88 6.25 6.22
C GLY A 12 20.83 6.74 5.22
N LYS A 13 20.19 5.87 4.42
CA LYS A 13 19.15 6.29 3.48
C LYS A 13 17.90 6.69 4.24
N HIS A 14 17.27 7.78 3.80
CA HIS A 14 15.98 8.24 4.33
C HIS A 14 14.84 8.02 3.33
N ILE A 15 13.71 7.50 3.80
CA ILE A 15 12.47 7.34 3.03
C ILE A 15 11.34 8.05 3.76
N ARG A 16 10.64 8.94 3.05
CA ARG A 16 9.42 9.57 3.55
C ARG A 16 8.20 8.73 3.17
N VAL A 17 7.43 8.32 4.18
CA VAL A 17 6.17 7.59 4.00
C VAL A 17 5.01 8.50 4.38
N LYS A 18 4.06 8.65 3.47
CA LYS A 18 2.80 9.37 3.72
C LYS A 18 1.88 8.50 4.57
N ARG A 19 1.32 9.02 5.66
CA ARG A 19 0.20 8.39 6.37
C ARG A 19 -1.15 8.92 5.86
N GLY A 20 -2.14 8.03 5.79
CA GLY A 20 -3.49 8.32 5.29
C GLY A 20 -3.73 7.81 3.87
N PHE A 21 -4.73 8.39 3.19
CA PHE A 21 -5.20 7.92 1.89
C PHE A 21 -4.11 7.97 0.80
N ASN A 22 -3.97 6.86 0.08
CA ASN A 22 -3.05 6.71 -1.03
C ASN A 22 -3.79 6.77 -2.38
N TRP A 23 -3.75 7.94 -3.01
CA TRP A 23 -4.34 8.16 -4.33
C TRP A 23 -3.79 7.25 -5.42
N LEU A 24 -2.52 6.87 -5.36
CA LEU A 24 -1.94 5.95 -6.35
C LEU A 24 -2.52 4.54 -6.20
N VAL A 25 -2.90 4.14 -4.99
CA VAL A 25 -3.52 2.82 -4.79
C VAL A 25 -4.97 2.81 -5.25
N PHE A 26 -5.66 3.95 -5.12
CA PHE A 26 -7.04 4.07 -5.58
C PHE A 26 -7.15 3.89 -7.10
N PHE A 27 -6.29 4.56 -7.87
CA PHE A 27 -6.32 4.50 -9.33
C PHE A 27 -5.46 3.36 -9.92
N PHE A 28 -4.35 3.01 -9.27
CA PHE A 28 -3.33 2.11 -9.79
C PHE A 28 -2.86 1.08 -8.74
N GLY A 29 -3.79 0.58 -7.93
CA GLY A 29 -3.53 -0.33 -6.82
C GLY A 29 -2.54 -1.46 -7.09
N PRO A 30 -2.79 -2.33 -8.09
CA PRO A 30 -1.91 -3.46 -8.38
C PRO A 30 -0.49 -3.01 -8.76
N LEU A 31 -0.39 -1.97 -9.60
CA LEU A 31 0.89 -1.41 -10.04
C LEU A 31 1.66 -0.80 -8.87
N TRP A 32 0.97 -0.08 -7.98
CA TRP A 32 1.59 0.51 -6.80
C TRP A 32 2.15 -0.57 -5.86
N PHE A 33 1.40 -1.63 -5.59
CA PHE A 33 1.90 -2.73 -4.75
C PHE A 33 3.09 -3.46 -5.41
N LEU A 34 3.05 -3.65 -6.73
CA LEU A 34 4.14 -4.29 -7.48
C LEU A 34 5.42 -3.47 -7.43
N PHE A 35 5.36 -2.16 -7.72
CA PHE A 35 6.52 -1.27 -7.68
C PHE A 35 7.10 -1.08 -6.28
N ASN A 36 6.28 -1.26 -5.24
CA ASN A 36 6.76 -1.29 -3.85
C ASN A 36 7.26 -2.68 -3.42
N GLY A 37 7.33 -3.67 -4.32
CA GLY A 37 7.79 -5.03 -4.05
C GLY A 37 6.90 -5.77 -3.05
N MET A 38 5.60 -5.50 -3.05
CA MET A 38 4.61 -6.06 -2.13
C MET A 38 3.71 -7.06 -2.88
N ILE A 39 4.32 -8.09 -3.47
CA ILE A 39 3.64 -9.04 -4.38
C ILE A 39 2.47 -9.74 -3.69
N LEU A 40 2.65 -10.21 -2.46
CA LEU A 40 1.58 -10.91 -1.74
C LEU A 40 0.38 -9.99 -1.44
N ALA A 41 0.63 -8.73 -1.08
CA ALA A 41 -0.42 -7.74 -0.89
C ALA A 41 -1.10 -7.36 -2.20
N CYS A 42 -0.35 -7.28 -3.31
CA CYS A 42 -0.88 -7.07 -4.64
C CYS A 42 -1.90 -8.16 -5.01
N LEU A 43 -1.49 -9.44 -4.90
CA LEU A 43 -2.35 -10.57 -5.20
C LEU A 43 -3.57 -10.62 -4.29
N ALA A 44 -3.41 -10.37 -2.99
CA ALA A 44 -4.52 -10.37 -2.05
C ALA A 44 -5.58 -9.30 -2.39
N TRP A 45 -5.17 -8.04 -2.56
CA TRP A 45 -6.09 -6.95 -2.87
C TRP A 45 -6.74 -7.12 -4.25
N LEU A 46 -5.97 -7.57 -5.25
CA LEU A 46 -6.48 -7.81 -6.59
C LEU A 46 -7.53 -8.92 -6.59
N SER A 47 -7.28 -10.04 -5.92
CA SER A 47 -8.24 -11.14 -5.81
C SER A 47 -9.53 -10.72 -5.12
N ILE A 48 -9.44 -9.95 -4.03
CA ILE A 48 -10.62 -9.42 -3.33
C ILE A 48 -11.39 -8.45 -4.23
N ALA A 49 -10.71 -7.55 -4.94
CA ALA A 49 -11.34 -6.58 -5.83
C ALA A 49 -12.05 -7.27 -7.02
N LEU A 50 -11.42 -8.31 -7.61
CA LEU A 50 -12.02 -9.10 -8.68
C LEU A 50 -13.23 -9.88 -8.19
N ALA A 51 -13.13 -10.55 -7.04
CA ALA A 51 -14.26 -11.26 -6.45
C ALA A 51 -15.43 -10.31 -6.15
N ALA A 52 -15.17 -9.21 -5.44
CA ALA A 52 -16.20 -8.21 -5.12
C ALA A 52 -16.79 -7.57 -6.38
N GLY A 53 -15.96 -7.25 -7.36
CA GLY A 53 -16.39 -6.67 -8.64
C GLY A 53 -17.26 -7.63 -9.45
N LEU A 54 -16.91 -8.91 -9.50
CA LEU A 54 -17.67 -9.93 -10.25
C LEU A 54 -19.12 -10.04 -9.76
N PHE A 55 -19.35 -10.04 -8.44
CA PHE A 55 -20.70 -10.18 -7.88
C PHE A 55 -21.53 -8.89 -7.87
N THR A 56 -20.94 -7.74 -8.20
CA THR A 56 -21.58 -6.42 -8.07
C THR A 56 -21.54 -5.60 -9.36
N GLY A 57 -21.18 -6.19 -10.51
CA GLY A 57 -21.04 -5.45 -11.76
C GLY A 57 -19.93 -4.40 -11.73
N GLY A 58 -18.88 -4.61 -10.93
CA GLY A 58 -17.70 -3.75 -10.83
C GLY A 58 -17.68 -2.79 -9.63
N TYR A 59 -18.84 -2.44 -9.05
CA TYR A 59 -18.91 -1.46 -7.95
C TYR A 59 -18.17 -1.90 -6.67
N GLY A 60 -18.26 -3.18 -6.34
CA GLY A 60 -17.55 -3.78 -5.21
C GLY A 60 -16.03 -3.69 -5.37
N GLY A 61 -15.52 -3.79 -6.60
CA GLY A 61 -14.11 -3.58 -6.89
C GLY A 61 -13.66 -2.15 -6.56
N VAL A 62 -14.47 -1.14 -6.89
CA VAL A 62 -14.20 0.27 -6.55
C VAL A 62 -14.15 0.46 -5.04
N LEU A 63 -15.12 -0.09 -4.30
CA LEU A 63 -15.13 -0.03 -2.83
C LEU A 63 -13.88 -0.68 -2.22
N VAL A 64 -13.45 -1.82 -2.75
CA VAL A 64 -12.21 -2.49 -2.31
C VAL A 64 -10.99 -1.59 -2.52
N TRP A 65 -10.88 -0.89 -3.65
CA TRP A 65 -9.75 0.02 -3.89
C TRP A 65 -9.76 1.27 -3.01
N ILE A 66 -10.94 1.78 -2.65
CA ILE A 66 -11.06 2.85 -1.64
C ILE A 66 -10.51 2.35 -0.30
N ILE A 67 -10.94 1.17 0.14
CA ILE A 67 -10.47 0.57 1.41
C ILE A 67 -8.96 0.33 1.34
N ALA A 68 -8.46 -0.31 0.29
CA ALA A 68 -7.03 -0.60 0.09
C ALA A 68 -6.17 0.67 0.20
N SER A 69 -6.68 1.81 -0.30
CA SER A 69 -5.97 3.09 -0.28
C SER A 69 -5.74 3.65 1.13
N PHE A 70 -6.57 3.30 2.11
CA PHE A 70 -6.34 3.65 3.51
C PHE A 70 -5.29 2.74 4.17
N PHE A 71 -5.23 1.46 3.79
CA PHE A 71 -4.33 0.49 4.42
C PHE A 71 -2.94 0.43 3.79
N ALA A 72 -2.80 0.72 2.49
CA ALA A 72 -1.58 0.46 1.73
C ALA A 72 -0.33 1.16 2.28
N ASN A 73 -0.47 2.41 2.74
CA ASN A 73 0.65 3.14 3.34
C ASN A 73 1.12 2.49 4.65
N GLY A 74 0.20 2.01 5.49
CA GLY A 74 0.53 1.26 6.70
C GLY A 74 1.16 -0.10 6.39
N GLN A 75 0.73 -0.78 5.32
CA GLN A 75 1.36 -2.02 4.87
C GLN A 75 2.80 -1.78 4.39
N ARG A 76 3.07 -0.67 3.69
CA ARG A 76 4.43 -0.26 3.30
C ARG A 76 5.30 0.09 4.50
N GLU A 77 4.75 0.81 5.48
CA GLU A 77 5.42 1.12 6.74
C GLU A 77 5.86 -0.16 7.47
N ARG A 78 4.93 -1.12 7.64
CA ARG A 78 5.23 -2.42 8.25
C ARG A 78 6.32 -3.19 7.48
N LYS A 79 6.34 -3.10 6.15
CA LYS A 79 7.40 -3.71 5.32
C LYS A 79 8.76 -3.06 5.61
N LEU A 80 8.84 -1.73 5.68
CA LEU A 80 10.09 -1.02 5.99
C LEU A 80 10.61 -1.38 7.39
N ILE A 81 9.73 -1.41 8.39
CA ILE A 81 10.10 -1.82 9.75
C ILE A 81 10.64 -3.27 9.77
N LYS A 82 9.98 -4.20 9.07
CA LYS A 82 10.48 -5.59 8.91
C LYS A 82 11.83 -5.67 8.21
N GLN A 83 12.16 -4.70 7.36
CA GLN A 83 13.47 -4.59 6.69
C GLN A 83 14.53 -3.93 7.58
N GLY A 84 14.20 -3.53 8.82
CA GLY A 84 15.11 -2.92 9.77
C GLY A 84 15.19 -1.39 9.68
N TRP A 85 14.28 -0.74 8.96
CA TRP A 85 14.20 0.73 8.94
C TRP A 85 13.61 1.24 10.25
N GLN A 86 14.13 2.36 10.74
CA GLN A 86 13.72 2.98 11.99
C GLN A 86 13.09 4.35 11.72
N PRO A 87 12.02 4.74 12.45
CA PRO A 87 11.49 6.09 12.35
C PRO A 87 12.51 7.08 12.92
N ASN A 88 12.79 8.15 12.17
CA ASN A 88 13.59 9.30 12.59
C ASN A 88 12.64 10.48 12.89
#